data_AF-A0A9Q0VY49-F1
#
_entry.id   AF-A0A9Q0VY49-F1
#
_cell.length_a   1.000
_cell.length_b   1.000
_cell.length_c   1.000
_cell.angle_alpha   90.00
_cell.angle_beta   90.00
_cell.angle_gamma   90.00
#
_symmetry.space_group_name_H-M   'P 1'
#
loop_
_entity.id
_entity.type
_entity.pdbx_description
1 polymer ?
#
loop_
_entity_poly.entity_id
_entity_poly.type
_entity_poly.pdbx_seq_one_letter_code
_entity_poly.pdbx_strand_id
1 'polypeptide(L)'
;MGNRSFCSIRFAIFLSISLSASSSSPTILPFNSPSPSSIPKATPSDLLSLLGPPTQSSKINPLISKQLSSCLKFLVPFTPSKPKTPKYNSECYIKQRSLRLHSNSVISVERSKSEENELIWWPPEPVLELARLAFDSGGDPASIHRALDPTVLPVPDVEGCKVNRCELTRTPYGRRFINEELNSYLEFLFELIVARGPSVGFNVSLNRYDLFHGHVFIAWETGRLGILFHAREYPAYDKEVFPYNMGYCQKGSTITYDDSMNLRNILLLLPLPSNSTKAWVAPGVLVVLDARPDGIIYRDLIPEYVNIARTIYEDDLGELVVDVNYLNVGDTVPDYKIFIC
;
A
#
# COMPACT_ATOMS: atom_id res chain seq x y z
N MET A 1 -36.06 -12.32 -50.79
CA MET A 1 -34.99 -11.49 -50.21
C MET A 1 -34.68 -12.04 -48.83
N GLY A 2 -33.60 -12.78 -48.69
CA GLY A 2 -33.18 -13.38 -47.44
C GLY A 2 -31.87 -14.10 -47.66
N ASN A 3 -30.77 -13.46 -47.27
CA ASN A 3 -29.48 -14.13 -47.18
C ASN A 3 -28.85 -13.73 -45.85
N ARG A 4 -28.82 -14.71 -44.93
CA ARG A 4 -28.05 -14.66 -43.70
C ARG A 4 -26.63 -15.13 -44.06
N SER A 5 -25.63 -14.25 -43.94
CA SER A 5 -24.23 -14.66 -43.98
C SER A 5 -23.80 -15.13 -42.60
N PHE A 6 -23.39 -16.39 -42.52
CA PHE A 6 -22.73 -17.00 -41.38
C PHE A 6 -21.24 -16.62 -41.39
N CYS A 7 -20.74 -16.03 -40.30
CA CYS A 7 -19.30 -15.86 -40.07
C CYS A 7 -18.68 -17.19 -39.62
N SER A 8 -17.74 -17.69 -40.41
CA SER A 8 -16.93 -18.87 -40.12
C SER A 8 -15.79 -18.52 -39.17
N ILE A 9 -15.83 -19.00 -37.92
CA ILE A 9 -14.72 -18.93 -36.97
C ILE A 9 -13.81 -20.14 -37.21
N ARG A 10 -12.56 -19.92 -37.62
CA ARG A 10 -11.54 -20.97 -37.76
C ARG A 10 -10.75 -21.08 -36.45
N PHE A 11 -10.89 -22.20 -35.76
CA PHE A 11 -10.01 -22.60 -34.65
C PHE A 11 -8.75 -23.25 -35.22
N ALA A 12 -7.57 -22.74 -34.85
CA ALA A 12 -6.29 -23.41 -35.09
C ALA A 12 -5.87 -24.12 -33.80
N ILE A 13 -5.79 -25.46 -33.86
CA ILE A 13 -5.28 -26.31 -32.79
C ILE A 13 -3.82 -26.61 -33.13
N PHE A 14 -2.89 -26.15 -32.30
CA PHE A 14 -1.47 -26.53 -32.41
C PHE A 14 -1.25 -27.84 -31.64
N LEU A 15 -0.93 -28.90 -32.38
CA LEU A 15 -0.60 -30.22 -31.86
C LEU A 15 0.93 -30.37 -31.84
N SER A 16 1.53 -30.30 -30.66
CA SER A 16 2.97 -30.50 -30.46
C SER A 16 3.27 -31.99 -30.26
N ILE A 17 4.02 -32.59 -31.17
CA ILE A 17 4.50 -33.97 -31.07
C ILE A 17 5.95 -33.93 -30.58
N SER A 18 6.21 -34.46 -29.39
CA SER A 18 7.57 -34.58 -28.83
C SER A 18 8.02 -36.05 -28.88
N LEU A 19 9.13 -36.27 -29.57
CA LEU A 19 9.77 -37.55 -29.83
C LEU A 19 10.49 -38.08 -28.57
N SER A 20 10.20 -39.32 -28.15
CA SER A 20 10.88 -39.97 -27.02
C SER A 20 12.18 -40.62 -27.48
N ALA A 21 13.33 -40.08 -27.06
CA ALA A 21 14.63 -40.74 -27.20
C ALA A 21 14.96 -41.48 -25.90
N SER A 22 15.07 -42.81 -26.00
CA SER A 22 15.48 -43.71 -24.93
C SER A 22 17.00 -43.70 -24.80
N SER A 23 17.52 -43.39 -23.62
CA SER A 23 18.93 -43.60 -23.27
C SER A 23 19.03 -44.38 -21.95
N SER A 24 19.88 -45.39 -21.99
CA SER A 24 20.12 -46.42 -20.99
C SER A 24 20.70 -45.88 -19.68
N SER A 25 20.14 -46.30 -18.55
CA SER A 25 20.63 -46.03 -17.20
C SER A 25 21.88 -46.85 -16.85
N PRO A 26 22.85 -46.29 -16.11
CA PRO A 26 23.62 -47.03 -15.13
C PRO A 26 23.03 -46.79 -13.73
N THR A 27 22.82 -47.88 -13.01
CA THR A 27 22.45 -47.91 -11.59
C THR A 27 23.50 -47.19 -10.74
N ILE A 28 23.12 -46.07 -10.14
CA ILE A 28 23.84 -45.42 -9.04
C ILE A 28 22.92 -45.46 -7.81
N LEU A 29 23.46 -45.97 -6.71
CA LEU A 29 22.82 -46.15 -5.41
C LEU A 29 22.17 -44.85 -4.90
N PRO A 30 21.04 -44.91 -4.17
CA PRO A 30 20.42 -43.71 -3.62
C PRO A 30 21.23 -43.24 -2.42
N PHE A 31 22.06 -42.23 -2.61
CA PHE A 31 22.44 -41.36 -1.50
C PHE A 31 21.20 -40.54 -1.15
N ASN A 32 20.57 -40.88 -0.02
CA ASN A 32 19.59 -40.01 0.64
C ASN A 32 20.33 -38.75 1.09
N SER A 33 20.41 -37.75 0.22
CA SER A 33 20.66 -36.38 0.62
C SER A 33 19.52 -35.98 1.56
N PRO A 34 19.78 -35.54 2.81
CA PRO A 34 18.72 -34.94 3.60
C PRO A 34 18.16 -33.76 2.81
N SER A 35 16.87 -33.80 2.51
CA SER A 35 16.15 -32.64 1.98
C SER A 35 16.52 -31.43 2.84
N PRO A 36 16.96 -30.30 2.27
CA PRO A 36 17.26 -29.13 3.07
C PRO A 36 16.01 -28.83 3.89
N SER A 37 16.14 -28.78 5.22
CA SER A 37 15.05 -28.36 6.09
C SER A 37 14.54 -27.02 5.56
N SER A 38 13.38 -27.02 4.92
CA SER A 38 12.88 -25.83 4.25
C SER A 38 12.61 -24.78 5.32
N ILE A 39 13.40 -23.72 5.33
CA ILE A 39 13.16 -22.56 6.18
C ILE A 39 11.72 -22.10 5.90
N PRO A 40 10.86 -21.98 6.92
CA PRO A 40 9.48 -21.53 6.72
C PRO A 40 9.47 -20.17 6.01
N LYS A 41 8.72 -20.08 4.90
CA LYS A 41 8.55 -18.84 4.15
C LYS A 41 7.39 -18.04 4.72
N ALA A 42 7.58 -16.74 4.88
CA ALA A 42 6.49 -15.82 5.19
C ALA A 42 5.57 -15.65 3.97
N THR A 43 4.30 -15.40 4.25
CA THR A 43 3.32 -14.98 3.26
C THR A 43 2.84 -13.56 3.54
N PRO A 44 2.24 -12.86 2.55
CA PRO A 44 1.54 -11.61 2.78
C PRO A 44 0.48 -11.70 3.90
N SER A 45 -0.23 -12.82 3.97
CA SER A 45 -1.22 -13.08 5.04
C SER A 45 -0.59 -13.14 6.43
N ASP A 46 0.62 -13.72 6.57
CA ASP A 46 1.35 -13.70 7.84
C ASP A 46 1.69 -12.27 8.27
N LEU A 47 2.11 -11.40 7.34
CA LEU A 47 2.36 -9.98 7.62
C LEU A 47 1.10 -9.26 8.12
N LEU A 48 -0.03 -9.44 7.43
CA LEU A 48 -1.28 -8.80 7.80
C LEU A 48 -1.85 -9.34 9.12
N SER A 49 -1.76 -10.66 9.33
CA SER A 49 -2.18 -11.34 10.57
C SER A 49 -1.34 -10.90 11.77
N LEU A 50 -0.05 -10.61 11.57
CA LEU A 50 0.86 -10.14 12.62
C LEU A 50 0.42 -8.76 13.15
N LEU A 51 -0.12 -7.93 12.26
CA LEU A 51 -0.67 -6.60 12.54
C LEU A 51 -2.17 -6.63 12.88
N GLY A 52 -2.74 -7.83 13.04
CA GLY A 52 -4.13 -8.07 13.39
C GLY A 52 -4.37 -8.25 14.90
N PRO A 53 -5.57 -8.72 15.30
CA PRO A 53 -5.86 -9.07 16.68
C PRO A 53 -4.98 -10.23 17.18
N PRO A 54 -4.80 -10.39 18.51
CA PRO A 54 -4.01 -11.47 19.09
C PRO A 54 -4.42 -12.88 18.63
N THR A 55 -5.70 -13.08 18.29
CA THR A 55 -6.24 -14.34 17.79
C THR A 55 -5.74 -14.71 16.39
N GLN A 56 -5.30 -13.73 15.59
CA GLN A 56 -4.65 -13.94 14.29
C GLN A 56 -3.14 -14.07 14.47
N SER A 57 -2.50 -13.13 15.17
CA SER A 57 -1.04 -13.12 15.30
C SER A 57 -0.47 -14.34 16.04
N SER A 58 -1.23 -14.93 16.97
CA SER A 58 -0.84 -16.16 17.68
C SER A 58 -0.82 -17.43 16.82
N LYS A 59 -1.44 -17.41 15.63
CA LYS A 59 -1.46 -18.56 14.71
C LYS A 59 -0.21 -18.63 13.82
N ILE A 60 0.53 -17.52 13.72
CA ILE A 60 1.72 -17.42 12.87
C ILE A 60 2.85 -18.24 13.49
N ASN A 61 3.65 -18.89 12.64
CA ASN A 61 4.86 -19.57 13.10
C ASN A 61 5.75 -18.59 13.92
N PRO A 62 6.16 -18.93 15.16
CA PRO A 62 6.94 -18.01 16.01
C PRO A 62 8.24 -17.51 15.39
N LEU A 63 8.89 -18.33 14.56
CA LEU A 63 10.12 -17.92 13.84
C LEU A 63 9.80 -16.87 12.77
N ILE A 64 8.74 -17.11 11.97
CA ILE A 64 8.26 -16.16 10.96
C ILE A 64 7.83 -14.86 11.63
N SER A 65 7.04 -14.94 12.71
CA SER A 65 6.59 -13.78 13.48
C SER A 65 7.76 -12.94 13.97
N LYS A 66 8.78 -13.57 14.59
CA LYS A 66 9.99 -12.88 15.06
C LYS A 66 10.76 -12.20 13.92
N GLN A 67 10.91 -12.88 12.78
CA GLN A 67 11.62 -12.33 11.62
C GLN A 67 10.86 -11.17 10.98
N LEU A 68 9.53 -11.31 10.81
CA LEU A 68 8.68 -10.24 10.30
C LEU A 68 8.73 -9.04 11.24
N SER A 69 8.54 -9.24 12.55
CA SER A 69 8.62 -8.15 13.54
C SER A 69 9.97 -7.42 13.50
N SER A 70 11.08 -8.10 13.18
CA SER A 70 12.39 -7.46 13.04
C SER A 70 12.52 -6.56 11.80
N CYS A 71 11.57 -6.64 10.87
CA CYS A 71 11.50 -5.84 9.65
C CYS A 71 10.43 -4.73 9.76
N LEU A 72 9.76 -4.56 10.89
CA LEU A 72 8.72 -3.55 11.08
C LEU A 72 9.28 -2.30 11.77
N LYS A 73 9.13 -1.15 11.13
CA LYS A 73 9.54 0.16 11.66
C LYS A 73 8.31 1.06 11.81
N PHE A 74 7.75 1.10 13.01
CA PHE A 74 6.49 1.80 13.27
C PHE A 74 6.66 3.33 13.27
N LEU A 75 5.93 4.02 12.39
CA LEU A 75 5.80 5.48 12.42
C LEU A 75 4.84 5.94 13.52
N VAL A 76 3.88 5.08 13.87
CA VAL A 76 3.01 5.22 15.05
C VAL A 76 3.12 3.96 15.90
N PRO A 77 3.35 4.06 17.23
CA PRO A 77 3.48 2.88 18.08
C PRO A 77 2.29 1.92 17.93
N PHE A 78 2.55 0.62 17.75
CA PHE A 78 1.50 -0.40 17.63
C PHE A 78 1.00 -0.90 19.01
N THR A 79 0.77 0.06 19.90
CA THR A 79 0.24 -0.14 21.24
C THR A 79 -0.71 1.01 21.52
N PRO A 80 -1.98 0.94 21.05
CA PRO A 80 -2.91 2.02 21.29
C PRO A 80 -3.09 2.19 22.80
N SER A 81 -3.29 3.44 23.23
CA SER A 81 -3.91 3.71 24.53
C SER A 81 -5.20 2.89 24.61
N LYS A 82 -5.47 2.22 25.74
CA LYS A 82 -6.62 1.29 25.91
C LYS A 82 -7.84 1.83 25.17
N PRO A 83 -8.52 1.03 24.32
CA PRO A 83 -9.65 1.50 23.55
C PRO A 83 -10.67 2.05 24.54
N LYS A 84 -10.83 3.36 24.52
CA LYS A 84 -11.92 4.01 25.24
C LYS A 84 -13.15 3.57 24.49
N THR A 85 -13.89 2.62 25.05
CA THR A 85 -15.21 2.21 24.54
C THR A 85 -15.94 3.48 24.11
N PRO A 86 -16.41 3.58 22.85
CA PRO A 86 -17.07 4.78 22.39
C PRO A 86 -18.36 4.91 23.20
N LYS A 87 -18.32 5.72 24.27
CA LYS A 87 -19.53 6.32 24.80
C LYS A 87 -19.92 7.34 23.75
N TYR A 88 -20.87 6.93 22.91
CA TYR A 88 -21.36 7.60 21.71
C TYR A 88 -21.74 9.09 21.88
N ASN A 89 -21.71 9.65 23.10
CA ASN A 89 -22.25 10.96 23.44
C ASN A 89 -21.31 11.85 24.27
N SER A 90 -20.02 11.87 23.97
CA SER A 90 -19.14 12.87 24.58
C SER A 90 -18.61 13.81 23.49
N GLU A 91 -19.16 15.03 23.46
CA GLU A 91 -18.75 16.10 22.53
C GLU A 91 -17.23 16.34 22.50
N CYS A 92 -16.53 15.99 23.59
CA CYS A 92 -15.08 16.07 23.72
C CYS A 92 -14.34 15.04 22.83
N TYR A 93 -14.88 13.82 22.68
CA TYR A 93 -14.28 12.78 21.82
C TYR A 93 -14.49 13.05 20.34
N ILE A 94 -15.65 13.59 19.97
CA ILE A 94 -15.95 13.97 18.58
C ILE A 94 -15.06 15.15 18.16
N LYS A 95 -14.80 16.12 19.07
CA LYS A 95 -13.88 17.23 18.81
C LYS A 95 -12.42 16.81 18.64
N GLN A 96 -11.97 15.71 19.28
CA GLN A 96 -10.60 15.20 19.18
C GLN A 96 -10.32 14.44 17.87
N ARG A 97 -11.35 13.84 17.25
CA ARG A 97 -11.20 13.08 15.99
C ARG A 97 -11.47 13.88 14.73
N SER A 98 -12.12 15.03 14.84
CA SER A 98 -12.34 15.88 13.67
C SER A 98 -11.01 16.47 13.20
N LEU A 99 -10.67 16.24 11.93
CA LEU A 99 -9.58 16.95 11.29
C LEU A 99 -10.00 18.41 11.07
N ARG A 100 -9.90 19.24 12.11
CA ARG A 100 -10.07 20.69 11.96
C ARG A 100 -8.99 21.20 11.02
N LEU A 101 -9.38 21.54 9.80
CA LEU A 101 -8.58 22.23 8.80
C LEU A 101 -8.37 23.68 9.27
N HIS A 102 -7.21 23.99 9.83
CA HIS A 102 -6.73 25.36 9.97
C HIS A 102 -5.31 25.39 9.39
N SER A 103 -5.15 26.03 8.23
CA SER A 103 -3.89 26.26 7.48
C SER A 103 -3.45 25.16 6.49
N ASN A 104 -2.55 25.57 5.57
CA ASN A 104 -2.03 24.90 4.37
C ASN A 104 -1.31 23.54 4.59
N SER A 105 -1.29 23.04 5.83
CA SER A 105 -0.71 21.78 6.30
C SER A 105 -1.68 21.15 7.29
N VAL A 106 -2.05 19.88 7.08
CA VAL A 106 -2.96 19.14 7.97
C VAL A 106 -2.25 18.78 9.27
N ILE A 107 -0.92 18.67 9.25
CA ILE A 107 -0.10 18.70 10.47
C ILE A 107 -0.02 20.14 10.95
N SER A 108 -0.87 20.50 11.92
CA SER A 108 -0.77 21.78 12.59
C SER A 108 0.29 21.71 13.68
N VAL A 109 1.03 22.82 13.88
CA VAL A 109 1.97 23.02 15.00
C VAL A 109 1.30 22.82 16.37
N GLU A 110 -0.04 22.88 16.40
CA GLU A 110 -0.86 22.77 17.61
C GLU A 110 -1.21 21.32 18.00
N ARG A 111 -1.17 20.34 17.07
CA ARG A 111 -1.47 18.95 17.41
C ARG A 111 -0.30 18.30 18.12
N SER A 112 -0.59 17.66 19.25
CA SER A 112 0.38 16.81 19.93
C SER A 112 0.59 15.52 19.15
N LYS A 113 1.80 14.93 19.25
CA LYS A 113 2.10 13.60 18.72
C LYS A 113 1.11 12.53 19.17
N SER A 114 0.54 12.68 20.37
CA SER A 114 -0.47 11.76 20.90
C SER A 114 -1.78 11.84 20.13
N GLU A 115 -2.23 13.03 19.73
CA GLU A 115 -3.46 13.21 18.95
C GLU A 115 -3.28 12.65 17.54
N GLU A 116 -2.13 12.86 16.91
CA GLU A 116 -1.79 12.24 15.63
C GLU A 116 -1.77 10.70 15.71
N ASN A 117 -1.27 10.13 16.81
CA ASN A 117 -1.31 8.68 17.02
C ASN A 117 -2.75 8.16 17.08
N GLU A 118 -3.64 8.89 17.77
CA GLU A 118 -5.06 8.54 17.86
C GLU A 118 -5.73 8.57 16.49
N LEU A 119 -5.34 9.48 15.59
CA LEU A 119 -5.86 9.51 14.21
C LEU A 119 -5.41 8.31 13.35
N ILE A 120 -4.31 7.66 13.70
CA ILE A 120 -3.91 6.39 13.06
C ILE A 120 -4.60 5.20 13.69
N TRP A 121 -4.67 5.14 15.02
CA TRP A 121 -5.32 4.01 15.70
C TRP A 121 -6.84 4.01 15.51
N TRP A 122 -7.45 5.19 15.53
CA TRP A 122 -8.89 5.43 15.51
C TRP A 122 -9.21 6.70 14.68
N PRO A 123 -9.14 6.59 13.34
CA PRO A 123 -9.34 7.72 12.44
C PRO A 123 -10.75 8.35 12.54
N PRO A 124 -10.97 9.49 11.88
CA PRO A 124 -12.28 10.15 11.82
C PRO A 124 -13.40 9.20 11.36
N GLU A 125 -14.65 9.50 11.76
CA GLU A 125 -15.81 8.65 11.49
C GLU A 125 -15.97 8.29 10.00
N PRO A 126 -15.81 9.22 9.03
CA PRO A 126 -15.92 8.86 7.62
C PRO A 126 -14.91 7.78 7.16
N VAL A 127 -13.70 7.77 7.74
CA VAL A 127 -12.66 6.75 7.45
C VAL A 127 -13.05 5.41 8.06
N LEU A 128 -13.60 5.43 9.28
CA LEU A 128 -14.13 4.23 9.93
C LEU A 128 -15.32 3.66 9.14
N GLU A 129 -16.23 4.50 8.66
CA GLU A 129 -17.35 4.08 7.81
C GLU A 129 -16.86 3.45 6.50
N LEU A 130 -15.82 4.01 5.88
CA LEU A 130 -15.21 3.43 4.68
C LEU A 130 -14.58 2.05 4.93
N ALA A 131 -13.84 1.90 6.04
CA ALA A 131 -13.28 0.61 6.45
C ALA A 131 -14.38 -0.42 6.76
N ARG A 132 -15.47 0.01 7.39
CA ARG A 132 -16.64 -0.83 7.67
C ARG A 132 -17.35 -1.24 6.38
N LEU A 133 -17.48 -0.33 5.41
CA LEU A 133 -18.09 -0.59 4.11
C LEU A 133 -17.28 -1.62 3.31
N ALA A 134 -15.95 -1.51 3.27
CA ALA A 134 -15.08 -2.52 2.65
C ALA A 134 -15.32 -3.91 3.24
N PHE A 135 -15.40 -3.99 4.56
CA PHE A 135 -15.59 -5.24 5.29
C PHE A 135 -16.99 -5.85 5.09
N ASP A 136 -18.05 -5.06 5.34
CA ASP A 136 -19.44 -5.52 5.28
C ASP A 136 -19.88 -5.89 3.85
N SER A 137 -19.19 -5.35 2.83
CA SER A 137 -19.43 -5.71 1.42
C SER A 137 -18.73 -7.00 0.98
N GLY A 138 -18.07 -7.72 1.90
CA GLY A 138 -17.29 -8.91 1.57
C GLY A 138 -16.04 -8.61 0.73
N GLY A 139 -15.57 -7.37 0.78
CA GLY A 139 -14.42 -6.90 0.02
C GLY A 139 -14.69 -6.49 -1.42
N ASP A 140 -15.93 -6.15 -1.78
CA ASP A 140 -16.29 -5.62 -3.11
C ASP A 140 -15.69 -4.22 -3.34
N PRO A 141 -14.71 -4.05 -4.27
CA PRO A 141 -14.12 -2.75 -4.58
C PRO A 141 -15.14 -1.71 -5.05
N ALA A 142 -16.22 -2.16 -5.72
CA ALA A 142 -17.26 -1.25 -6.20
C ALA A 142 -17.97 -0.51 -5.06
N SER A 143 -17.95 -1.05 -3.84
CA SER A 143 -18.47 -0.36 -2.65
C SER A 143 -17.68 0.90 -2.33
N ILE A 144 -16.36 0.87 -2.50
CA ILE A 144 -15.49 2.02 -2.30
C ILE A 144 -15.61 3.00 -3.47
N HIS A 145 -15.72 2.51 -4.71
CA HIS A 145 -15.94 3.38 -5.88
C HIS A 145 -17.22 4.20 -5.79
N ARG A 146 -18.27 3.67 -5.17
CA ARG A 146 -19.53 4.39 -4.91
C ARG A 146 -19.39 5.56 -3.93
N ALA A 147 -18.32 5.61 -3.13
CA ALA A 147 -18.03 6.72 -2.23
C ALA A 147 -17.28 7.88 -2.92
N LEU A 148 -16.88 7.71 -4.19
CA LEU A 148 -16.22 8.75 -4.98
C LEU A 148 -17.23 9.73 -5.58
N ASP A 149 -16.84 11.00 -5.60
CA ASP A 149 -17.55 12.03 -6.35
C ASP A 149 -17.44 11.72 -7.84
N PRO A 150 -18.55 11.71 -8.61
CA PRO A 150 -18.52 11.44 -10.04
C PRO A 150 -17.79 12.53 -10.85
N THR A 151 -17.51 13.70 -10.25
CA THR A 151 -16.79 14.81 -10.88
C THR A 151 -15.37 14.39 -11.24
N VAL A 152 -15.07 14.49 -12.53
CA VAL A 152 -13.75 14.19 -13.08
C VAL A 152 -12.86 15.42 -12.99
N LEU A 153 -11.72 15.28 -12.34
CA LEU A 153 -10.73 16.34 -12.16
C LEU A 153 -9.51 16.05 -13.04
N PRO A 154 -9.09 16.95 -13.94
CA PRO A 154 -7.89 16.75 -14.73
C PRO A 154 -6.65 16.73 -13.83
N VAL A 155 -5.72 15.80 -14.11
CA VAL A 155 -4.45 15.75 -13.38
C VAL A 155 -3.57 16.93 -13.82
N PRO A 156 -3.10 17.77 -12.87
CA PRO A 156 -2.28 18.93 -13.19
C PRO A 156 -0.87 18.53 -13.67
N ASP A 157 -0.11 19.49 -14.22
CA ASP A 157 1.29 19.27 -14.55
C ASP A 157 2.18 19.37 -13.30
N VAL A 158 2.60 18.22 -12.76
CA VAL A 158 3.34 18.15 -11.50
C VAL A 158 4.82 18.37 -11.74
N GLU A 159 5.36 19.48 -11.24
CA GLU A 159 6.81 19.80 -11.33
C GLU A 159 7.35 19.70 -12.77
N GLY A 160 6.52 20.08 -13.76
CA GLY A 160 6.87 20.03 -15.18
C GLY A 160 6.99 18.61 -15.75
N CYS A 161 6.32 17.62 -15.16
CA CYS A 161 6.38 16.22 -15.60
C CYS A 161 5.96 16.04 -17.08
N LYS A 162 5.08 16.91 -17.60
CA LYS A 162 4.64 16.88 -19.00
C LYS A 162 5.77 17.14 -20.00
N VAL A 163 6.77 17.96 -19.64
CA VAL A 163 7.97 18.19 -20.47
C VAL A 163 8.70 16.87 -20.75
N ASN A 164 8.70 15.98 -19.75
CA ASN A 164 9.34 14.68 -19.83
C ASN A 164 8.44 13.58 -20.39
N ARG A 165 7.16 13.87 -20.71
CA ARG A 165 6.12 12.89 -21.05
C ARG A 165 5.83 11.89 -19.93
N CYS A 166 6.00 12.32 -18.68
CA CYS A 166 5.70 11.49 -17.52
C CYS A 166 4.22 11.58 -17.16
N GLU A 167 3.59 10.42 -16.99
CA GLU A 167 2.24 10.25 -16.48
C GLU A 167 2.35 9.59 -15.09
N LEU A 168 2.12 10.36 -14.02
CA LEU A 168 2.26 9.90 -12.64
C LEU A 168 1.08 9.05 -12.17
N THR A 169 -0.02 9.12 -12.89
CA THR A 169 -1.32 8.54 -12.54
C THR A 169 -1.76 7.58 -13.64
N ARG A 170 -2.50 6.53 -13.27
CA ARG A 170 -3.06 5.56 -14.22
C ARG A 170 -3.92 6.20 -15.31
N THR A 171 -4.63 7.28 -14.98
CA THR A 171 -5.49 8.05 -15.90
C THR A 171 -5.06 9.52 -15.92
N PRO A 172 -5.32 10.28 -17.00
CA PRO A 172 -5.01 11.72 -17.07
C PRO A 172 -5.96 12.59 -16.23
N TYR A 173 -6.81 11.95 -15.43
CA TYR A 173 -7.78 12.55 -14.54
C TYR A 173 -7.92 11.70 -13.29
N GLY A 174 -8.39 12.29 -12.19
CA GLY A 174 -8.75 11.59 -10.97
C GLY A 174 -10.12 12.04 -10.46
N ARG A 175 -10.53 11.46 -9.33
CA ARG A 175 -11.72 11.82 -8.57
C ARG A 175 -11.33 12.10 -7.12
N ARG A 176 -12.31 12.49 -6.31
CA ARG A 176 -12.17 12.66 -4.86
C ARG A 176 -13.26 11.85 -4.16
N PHE A 177 -13.11 11.60 -2.87
CA PHE A 177 -14.24 11.12 -2.07
C PHE A 177 -15.28 12.22 -1.94
N ILE A 178 -16.56 11.85 -1.91
CA ILE A 178 -17.68 12.80 -1.66
C ILE A 178 -17.49 13.47 -0.29
N ASN A 179 -16.96 12.74 0.69
CA ASN A 179 -16.68 13.26 2.02
C ASN A 179 -15.32 13.98 2.03
N GLU A 180 -15.32 15.28 2.35
CA GLU A 180 -14.09 16.09 2.39
C GLU A 180 -13.10 15.64 3.47
N GLU A 181 -13.58 15.20 4.63
CA GLU A 181 -12.73 14.75 5.74
C GLU A 181 -11.95 13.47 5.39
N LEU A 182 -12.51 12.58 4.55
CA LEU A 182 -11.75 11.46 3.96
C LEU A 182 -10.57 11.95 3.13
N ASN A 183 -10.79 12.95 2.26
CA ASN A 183 -9.72 13.51 1.43
C ASN A 183 -8.64 14.18 2.31
N SER A 184 -9.04 14.95 3.32
CA SER A 184 -8.09 15.56 4.26
C SER A 184 -7.33 14.53 5.10
N TYR A 185 -7.94 13.38 5.42
CA TYR A 185 -7.24 12.29 6.09
C TYR A 185 -6.16 11.67 5.20
N LEU A 186 -6.41 11.53 3.90
CA LEU A 186 -5.39 11.09 2.95
C LEU A 186 -4.23 12.07 2.88
N GLU A 187 -4.49 13.38 2.80
CA GLU A 187 -3.44 14.41 2.86
C GLU A 187 -2.62 14.31 4.14
N PHE A 188 -3.30 14.16 5.28
CA PHE A 188 -2.66 13.96 6.58
C PHE A 188 -1.70 12.76 6.59
N LEU A 189 -2.07 11.64 5.96
CA LEU A 189 -1.21 10.44 5.93
C LEU A 189 0.11 10.71 5.21
N PHE A 190 0.05 11.35 4.04
CA PHE A 190 1.25 11.72 3.27
C PHE A 190 2.18 12.64 4.07
N GLU A 191 1.61 13.69 4.66
CA GLU A 191 2.37 14.64 5.49
C GLU A 191 2.94 13.96 6.75
N LEU A 192 2.18 13.06 7.38
CA LEU A 192 2.61 12.34 8.60
C LEU A 192 3.78 11.41 8.32
N ILE A 193 3.74 10.72 7.18
CA ILE A 193 4.83 9.86 6.74
C ILE A 193 6.13 10.68 6.60
N VAL A 194 6.06 11.84 5.95
CA VAL A 194 7.22 12.75 5.79
C VAL A 194 7.72 13.26 7.13
N ALA A 195 6.82 13.70 8.00
CA ALA A 195 7.18 14.23 9.31
C ALA A 195 7.83 13.18 10.23
N ARG A 196 7.44 11.91 10.11
CA ARG A 196 7.86 10.83 11.03
C ARG A 196 8.89 9.88 10.46
N GLY A 197 9.06 9.82 9.15
CA GLY A 197 10.07 8.99 8.48
C GLY A 197 11.48 9.11 9.10
N PRO A 198 11.99 10.33 9.41
CA PRO A 198 13.31 10.48 10.01
C PRO A 198 13.49 9.71 11.34
N SER A 199 12.42 9.51 12.11
CA SER A 199 12.46 8.78 13.39
C SER A 199 12.76 7.29 13.24
N VAL A 200 12.55 6.73 12.04
CA VAL A 200 12.87 5.34 11.72
C VAL A 200 14.08 5.21 10.77
N GLY A 201 14.79 6.33 10.55
CA GLY A 201 15.93 6.41 9.64
C GLY A 201 15.54 6.52 8.16
N PHE A 202 14.33 6.99 7.87
CA PHE A 202 13.80 7.07 6.50
C PHE A 202 13.40 8.49 6.12
N ASN A 203 14.27 9.21 5.40
CA ASN A 203 13.95 10.55 4.92
C ASN A 203 13.22 10.47 3.59
N VAL A 204 12.00 11.01 3.57
CA VAL A 204 11.15 11.10 2.38
C VAL A 204 10.62 12.52 2.22
N SER A 205 10.20 12.82 1.01
CA SER A 205 9.71 14.12 0.58
C SER A 205 8.52 13.96 -0.37
N LEU A 206 7.63 14.94 -0.37
CA LEU A 206 6.47 14.96 -1.26
C LEU A 206 6.87 15.62 -2.58
N ASN A 207 7.19 14.81 -3.58
CA ASN A 207 7.49 15.23 -4.95
C ASN A 207 7.25 14.05 -5.90
N ARG A 208 7.32 14.30 -7.21
CA ARG A 208 6.98 13.29 -8.22
C ARG A 208 7.93 12.10 -8.32
N TYR A 209 9.09 12.13 -7.67
CA TYR A 209 10.09 11.07 -7.70
C TYR A 209 10.12 10.21 -6.42
N ASP A 210 9.61 10.76 -5.33
CA ASP A 210 9.68 10.16 -4.00
C ASP A 210 8.30 9.68 -3.54
N LEU A 211 7.69 10.29 -2.52
CA LEU A 211 6.38 9.89 -2.02
C LEU A 211 5.29 10.76 -2.65
N PHE A 212 4.51 10.19 -3.57
CA PHE A 212 3.37 10.88 -4.18
C PHE A 212 2.14 10.00 -4.40
N HIS A 213 2.22 8.68 -4.16
CA HIS A 213 1.07 7.81 -4.34
C HIS A 213 1.05 6.64 -3.36
N GLY A 214 -0.09 5.96 -3.32
CA GLY A 214 -0.26 4.66 -2.70
C GLY A 214 -1.46 3.92 -3.28
N HIS A 215 -1.50 2.62 -3.03
CA HIS A 215 -2.50 1.70 -3.57
C HIS A 215 -3.45 1.29 -2.46
N VAL A 216 -4.73 1.62 -2.62
CA VAL A 216 -5.79 1.19 -1.69
C VAL A 216 -6.16 -0.24 -2.03
N PHE A 217 -6.08 -1.14 -1.05
CA PHE A 217 -6.42 -2.54 -1.23
C PHE A 217 -7.34 -3.05 -0.12
N ILE A 218 -8.08 -4.12 -0.41
CA ILE A 218 -8.88 -4.86 0.58
C ILE A 218 -8.25 -6.24 0.79
N ALA A 219 -7.79 -6.51 2.01
CA ALA A 219 -7.10 -7.75 2.34
C ALA A 219 -7.99 -8.99 2.17
N TRP A 220 -7.51 -9.97 1.38
CA TRP A 220 -8.28 -11.15 0.96
C TRP A 220 -8.97 -11.92 2.08
N GLU A 221 -8.24 -12.21 3.17
CA GLU A 221 -8.75 -13.08 4.23
C GLU A 221 -9.58 -12.36 5.29
N THR A 222 -9.44 -11.03 5.39
CA THR A 222 -9.98 -10.27 6.53
C THR A 222 -10.94 -9.17 6.11
N GLY A 223 -11.00 -8.80 4.83
CA GLY A 223 -11.74 -7.63 4.37
C GLY A 223 -11.18 -6.31 4.91
N ARG A 224 -9.97 -6.32 5.47
CA ARG A 224 -9.34 -5.14 6.08
C ARG A 224 -8.91 -4.17 4.99
N LEU A 225 -9.39 -2.94 5.07
CA LEU A 225 -8.97 -1.87 4.18
C LEU A 225 -7.55 -1.39 4.54
N GLY A 226 -6.68 -1.32 3.54
CA GLY A 226 -5.30 -0.88 3.70
C GLY A 226 -4.85 0.04 2.56
N ILE A 227 -3.72 0.70 2.76
CA ILE A 227 -3.03 1.47 1.74
C ILE A 227 -1.55 1.09 1.78
N LEU A 228 -1.00 0.70 0.63
CA LEU A 228 0.43 0.49 0.44
C LEU A 228 1.00 1.71 -0.28
N PHE A 229 1.82 2.50 0.39
CA PHE A 229 2.51 3.63 -0.22
C PHE A 229 3.90 3.20 -0.69
N HIS A 230 4.32 3.82 -1.79
CA HIS A 230 5.68 3.72 -2.28
C HIS A 230 6.34 5.10 -2.25
N ALA A 231 7.48 5.15 -1.57
CA ALA A 231 8.40 6.26 -1.61
C ALA A 231 9.60 5.92 -2.49
N ARG A 232 10.44 6.93 -2.80
CA ARG A 232 11.61 6.80 -3.68
C ARG A 232 11.29 6.05 -4.98
N GLU A 233 10.12 6.34 -5.56
CA GLU A 233 9.54 5.60 -6.68
C GLU A 233 10.46 5.55 -7.90
N TYR A 234 11.13 6.66 -8.17
CA TYR A 234 11.97 6.82 -9.35
C TYR A 234 13.40 7.16 -8.96
N PRO A 235 14.26 6.20 -8.59
CA PRO A 235 15.69 6.43 -8.40
C PRO A 235 16.32 6.98 -9.69
N ALA A 236 17.23 7.94 -9.54
CA ALA A 236 18.00 8.51 -10.62
C ALA A 236 18.82 7.42 -11.32
N TYR A 237 18.87 7.49 -12.65
CA TYR A 237 19.72 6.60 -13.43
C TYR A 237 21.19 6.85 -13.07
N ASP A 238 21.88 5.79 -12.66
CA ASP A 238 23.31 5.82 -12.40
C ASP A 238 23.94 4.55 -12.99
N LYS A 239 24.96 4.70 -13.83
CA LYS A 239 25.54 3.58 -14.57
C LYS A 239 26.16 2.51 -13.66
N GLU A 240 26.62 2.90 -12.48
CA GLU A 240 27.37 2.02 -11.57
C GLU A 240 26.46 1.42 -10.51
N VAL A 241 25.54 2.21 -9.94
CA VAL A 241 24.67 1.75 -8.83
C VAL A 241 23.23 1.40 -9.23
N PHE A 242 22.67 2.03 -10.27
CA PHE A 242 21.30 1.79 -10.72
C PHE A 242 21.14 1.99 -12.25
N PRO A 243 21.70 1.07 -13.07
CA PRO A 243 21.72 1.22 -14.53
C PRO A 243 20.40 0.83 -15.20
N TYR A 244 19.27 1.12 -14.55
CA TYR A 244 17.94 0.75 -15.01
C TYR A 244 17.19 1.99 -15.50
N ASN A 245 16.67 1.90 -16.73
CA ASN A 245 15.82 2.94 -17.31
C ASN A 245 14.36 2.66 -16.92
N MET A 246 13.80 3.52 -16.08
CA MET A 246 12.41 3.45 -15.61
C MET A 246 11.45 4.32 -16.44
N GLY A 247 11.90 4.78 -17.61
CA GLY A 247 11.07 5.53 -18.55
C GLY A 247 11.00 7.03 -18.26
N TYR A 248 9.90 7.65 -18.68
CA TYR A 248 9.77 9.11 -18.72
C TYR A 248 9.72 9.76 -17.33
N CYS A 249 9.18 9.08 -16.33
CA CYS A 249 9.06 9.61 -14.98
C CYS A 249 10.37 9.65 -14.20
N GLN A 250 11.37 8.84 -14.59
CA GLN A 250 12.71 8.88 -14.02
C GLN A 250 13.51 10.14 -14.41
N LYS A 251 13.17 10.76 -15.54
CA LYS A 251 13.96 11.87 -16.09
C LYS A 251 13.99 13.06 -15.13
N GLY A 252 15.20 13.47 -14.77
CA GLY A 252 15.45 14.57 -13.85
C GLY A 252 15.31 14.21 -12.38
N SER A 253 15.15 12.92 -12.05
CA SER A 253 15.13 12.47 -10.65
C SER A 253 16.45 12.78 -9.94
N THR A 254 16.34 13.21 -8.68
CA THR A 254 17.45 13.46 -7.77
C THR A 254 17.58 12.36 -6.70
N ILE A 255 16.74 11.32 -6.77
CA ILE A 255 16.69 10.27 -5.76
C ILE A 255 17.86 9.31 -5.97
N THR A 256 18.82 9.32 -5.05
CA THR A 256 19.96 8.39 -5.09
C THR A 256 19.48 6.96 -4.84
N TYR A 257 20.04 5.99 -5.54
CA TYR A 257 19.84 4.58 -5.21
C TYR A 257 20.85 4.16 -4.12
N ASP A 258 20.35 3.89 -2.92
CA ASP A 258 21.13 3.52 -1.72
C ASP A 258 20.32 2.61 -0.77
N ASP A 259 20.85 2.29 0.41
CA ASP A 259 20.18 1.40 1.38
C ASP A 259 18.83 1.91 1.90
N SER A 260 18.50 3.19 1.73
CA SER A 260 17.17 3.70 2.08
C SER A 260 16.06 3.14 1.18
N MET A 261 16.40 2.56 0.02
CA MET A 261 15.46 1.80 -0.82
C MET A 261 14.82 0.63 -0.07
N ASN A 262 15.49 0.10 0.96
CA ASN A 262 14.94 -0.95 1.80
C ASN A 262 13.69 -0.48 2.57
N LEU A 263 13.51 0.83 2.77
CA LEU A 263 12.45 1.39 3.63
C LEU A 263 11.27 1.96 2.83
N ARG A 264 11.24 1.75 1.52
CA ARG A 264 10.30 2.44 0.63
C ARG A 264 8.84 2.00 0.72
N ASN A 265 8.58 0.80 1.22
CA ASN A 265 7.23 0.26 1.33
C ASN A 265 6.64 0.68 2.68
N ILE A 266 5.53 1.40 2.65
CA ILE A 266 4.89 1.93 3.85
C ILE A 266 3.46 1.42 3.86
N LEU A 267 3.10 0.70 4.92
CA LEU A 267 1.82 0.05 5.05
C LEU A 267 0.96 0.81 6.06
N LEU A 268 -0.20 1.28 5.61
CA LEU A 268 -1.32 1.66 6.46
C LEU A 268 -2.35 0.53 6.45
N LEU A 269 -2.77 0.10 7.63
CA LEU A 269 -3.97 -0.71 7.79
C LEU A 269 -4.98 0.06 8.62
N LEU A 270 -6.19 0.25 8.11
CA LEU A 270 -7.26 0.86 8.88
C LEU A 270 -7.75 -0.10 9.98
N PRO A 271 -8.50 0.38 10.99
CA PRO A 271 -9.04 -0.50 12.02
C PRO A 271 -9.84 -1.66 11.42
N LEU A 272 -9.75 -2.85 12.03
CA LEU A 272 -10.44 -4.05 11.57
C LEU A 272 -11.80 -4.17 12.28
N PRO A 273 -12.94 -4.19 11.56
CA PRO A 273 -14.25 -4.42 12.17
C PRO A 273 -14.42 -5.82 12.75
N SER A 274 -15.33 -5.95 13.71
CA SER A 274 -15.83 -7.24 14.20
C SER A 274 -16.94 -7.78 13.29
N ASN A 275 -16.91 -9.08 13.02
CA ASN A 275 -17.99 -9.81 12.34
C ASN A 275 -19.28 -9.88 13.15
N SER A 276 -19.18 -9.87 14.48
CA SER A 276 -20.33 -10.17 15.35
C SER A 276 -20.92 -8.93 16.04
N THR A 277 -20.18 -7.82 16.04
CA THR A 277 -20.55 -6.60 16.78
C THR A 277 -20.18 -5.36 15.98
N LYS A 278 -20.68 -4.19 16.40
CA LYS A 278 -20.22 -2.89 15.89
C LYS A 278 -18.83 -2.48 16.45
N ALA A 279 -18.15 -3.38 17.14
CA ALA A 279 -16.82 -3.11 17.71
C ALA A 279 -15.71 -3.30 16.67
N TRP A 280 -14.52 -2.85 17.04
CA TRP A 280 -13.29 -3.00 16.27
C TRP A 280 -12.39 -4.01 16.98
N VAL A 281 -11.85 -4.97 16.24
CA VAL A 281 -11.01 -6.05 16.80
C VAL A 281 -9.52 -5.74 16.72
N ALA A 282 -9.11 -4.82 15.86
CA ALA A 282 -7.74 -4.31 15.81
C ALA A 282 -7.73 -2.79 15.51
N PRO A 283 -6.80 -2.02 16.09
CA PRO A 283 -6.61 -0.61 15.79
C PRO A 283 -5.96 -0.44 14.41
N GLY A 284 -5.97 0.79 13.89
CA GLY A 284 -5.16 1.11 12.71
C GLY A 284 -3.66 1.07 12.98
N VAL A 285 -2.86 0.89 11.92
CA VAL A 285 -1.41 0.69 11.97
C VAL A 285 -0.75 1.45 10.84
N LEU A 286 0.31 2.21 11.14
CA LEU A 286 1.16 2.84 10.13
C LEU A 286 2.63 2.43 10.36
N VAL A 287 3.19 1.68 9.41
CA VAL A 287 4.47 1.00 9.57
C VAL A 287 5.26 1.00 8.27
N VAL A 288 6.57 1.23 8.37
CA VAL A 288 7.52 1.01 7.27
C VAL A 288 7.97 -0.45 7.28
N LEU A 289 7.95 -1.06 6.10
CA LEU A 289 8.35 -2.45 5.88
C LEU A 289 9.81 -2.48 5.39
N ASP A 290 10.72 -2.86 6.27
CA ASP A 290 12.16 -2.93 6.01
C ASP A 290 12.49 -4.17 5.16
N ALA A 291 12.72 -3.91 3.87
CA ALA A 291 13.09 -4.85 2.83
C ALA A 291 14.62 -4.98 2.68
N ARG A 292 15.39 -4.88 3.77
CA ARG A 292 16.83 -5.16 3.74
C ARG A 292 17.16 -6.55 3.19
N PRO A 293 18.28 -6.73 2.47
CA PRO A 293 18.58 -7.98 1.75
C PRO A 293 18.60 -9.27 2.57
N ASP A 294 18.95 -9.19 3.85
CA ASP A 294 18.97 -10.31 4.80
C ASP A 294 17.63 -10.54 5.52
N GLY A 295 16.68 -9.64 5.32
CA GLY A 295 15.36 -9.63 5.95
C GLY A 295 14.37 -10.59 5.29
N ILE A 296 13.39 -11.06 6.08
CA ILE A 296 12.36 -11.97 5.59
C ILE A 296 11.42 -11.32 4.57
N ILE A 297 11.18 -10.01 4.69
CA ILE A 297 10.35 -9.26 3.73
C ILE A 297 11.00 -9.29 2.34
N TYR A 298 12.30 -9.00 2.26
CA TYR A 298 13.04 -9.07 1.01
C TYR A 298 13.07 -10.48 0.41
N ARG A 299 13.30 -11.48 1.26
CA ARG A 299 13.45 -12.87 0.83
C ARG A 299 12.14 -13.48 0.32
N ASP A 300 11.03 -13.21 1.00
CA ASP A 300 9.79 -13.96 0.82
C ASP A 300 8.65 -13.15 0.21
N LEU A 301 8.62 -11.82 0.40
CA LEU A 301 7.48 -10.97 -0.01
C LEU A 301 7.80 -10.05 -1.20
N ILE A 302 9.06 -9.95 -1.62
CA ILE A 302 9.45 -9.17 -2.80
C ILE A 302 9.71 -10.13 -3.97
N PRO A 303 8.98 -9.99 -5.09
CA PRO A 303 9.23 -10.83 -6.26
C PRO A 303 10.63 -10.62 -6.83
N GLU A 304 11.22 -11.70 -7.35
CA GLU A 304 12.60 -11.71 -7.86
C GLU A 304 12.85 -10.61 -8.93
N TYR A 305 11.87 -10.37 -9.81
CA TYR A 305 12.00 -9.42 -10.91
C TYR A 305 11.96 -7.94 -10.48
N VAL A 306 11.50 -7.63 -9.26
CA VAL A 306 11.54 -6.27 -8.68
C VAL A 306 12.39 -6.18 -7.43
N ASN A 307 13.24 -7.18 -7.17
CA ASN A 307 14.09 -7.19 -5.99
C ASN A 307 15.01 -5.96 -5.96
N ILE A 308 15.47 -5.46 -7.11
CA ILE A 308 16.29 -4.25 -7.22
C ILE A 308 15.53 -3.03 -6.72
N ALA A 309 14.25 -2.92 -7.04
CA ALA A 309 13.42 -1.80 -6.60
C ALA A 309 12.96 -1.97 -5.14
N ARG A 310 13.10 -3.16 -4.55
CA ARG A 310 12.62 -3.50 -3.21
C ARG A 310 11.11 -3.33 -3.06
N THR A 311 10.32 -3.53 -4.12
CA THR A 311 8.87 -3.26 -4.12
C THR A 311 8.06 -4.48 -3.71
N ILE A 312 7.11 -4.28 -2.80
CA ILE A 312 6.00 -5.21 -2.56
C ILE A 312 4.84 -4.79 -3.45
N TYR A 313 4.17 -5.72 -4.11
CA TYR A 313 2.96 -5.39 -4.86
C TYR A 313 1.71 -5.44 -3.97
N GLU A 314 0.82 -4.50 -4.19
CA GLU A 314 -0.47 -4.38 -3.54
C GLU A 314 -1.36 -5.61 -3.76
N ASP A 315 -1.28 -6.24 -4.94
CA ASP A 315 -2.03 -7.45 -5.31
C ASP A 315 -1.65 -8.67 -4.45
N ASP A 316 -0.44 -8.66 -3.88
CA ASP A 316 0.00 -9.70 -2.94
C ASP A 316 -0.72 -9.56 -1.58
N LEU A 317 -1.14 -8.34 -1.22
CA LEU A 317 -1.79 -8.04 0.07
C LEU A 317 -3.32 -8.19 0.00
N GLY A 318 -3.93 -7.97 -1.15
CA GLY A 318 -5.39 -7.91 -1.28
C GLY A 318 -5.88 -7.58 -2.68
N GLU A 319 -7.18 -7.34 -2.80
CA GLU A 319 -7.79 -6.83 -4.03
C GLU A 319 -7.51 -5.32 -4.14
N LEU A 320 -6.89 -4.90 -5.24
CA LEU A 320 -6.64 -3.49 -5.55
C LEU A 320 -7.96 -2.76 -5.86
N VAL A 321 -8.15 -1.61 -5.21
CA VAL A 321 -9.38 -0.82 -5.32
C VAL A 321 -9.17 0.43 -6.17
N VAL A 322 -8.25 1.31 -5.74
CA VAL A 322 -7.94 2.59 -6.38
C VAL A 322 -6.53 3.02 -6.04
N ASP A 323 -5.95 3.88 -6.87
CA ASP A 323 -4.71 4.57 -6.55
C ASP A 323 -5.04 5.93 -5.92
N VAL A 324 -4.39 6.24 -4.80
CA VAL A 324 -4.45 7.58 -4.19
C VAL A 324 -3.16 8.33 -4.52
N ASN A 325 -3.29 9.54 -5.06
CA ASN A 325 -2.16 10.36 -5.50
C ASN A 325 -2.18 11.71 -4.78
N TYR A 326 -1.07 12.06 -4.15
CA TYR A 326 -0.79 13.37 -3.58
C TYR A 326 -0.02 14.20 -4.60
N LEU A 327 -0.72 15.07 -5.30
CA LEU A 327 -0.19 15.92 -6.35
C LEU A 327 -0.21 17.36 -5.87
N ASN A 328 0.91 17.81 -5.30
CA ASN A 328 1.04 19.17 -4.80
C ASN A 328 1.35 20.13 -5.95
N VAL A 329 0.31 20.55 -6.68
CA VAL A 329 0.46 21.47 -7.82
C VAL A 329 -0.51 22.63 -7.73
N GLY A 330 0.04 23.83 -7.76
CA GLY A 330 -0.64 25.11 -7.80
C GLY A 330 0.34 26.24 -7.44
N ASP A 331 -0.01 27.49 -7.73
CA ASP A 331 0.63 28.67 -7.11
C ASP A 331 0.43 28.62 -5.57
N THR A 332 0.68 29.72 -4.85
CA THR A 332 0.76 29.80 -3.38
C THR A 332 -0.29 29.06 -2.53
N VAL A 333 -1.45 28.63 -3.07
CA VAL A 333 -2.39 27.67 -2.48
C VAL A 333 -3.04 26.76 -3.56
N PRO A 334 -2.86 25.42 -3.55
CA PRO A 334 -3.59 24.51 -4.43
C PRO A 334 -5.04 24.29 -3.96
N ASP A 335 -6.00 24.20 -4.90
CA ASP A 335 -7.41 23.93 -4.58
C ASP A 335 -7.62 22.51 -4.01
N TYR A 336 -6.91 21.51 -4.53
CA TYR A 336 -6.95 20.11 -4.09
C TYR A 336 -5.58 19.43 -4.26
N LYS A 337 -5.18 18.59 -3.29
CA LYS A 337 -3.92 17.82 -3.37
C LYS A 337 -4.12 16.32 -3.61
N ILE A 338 -5.32 15.79 -3.40
CA ILE A 338 -5.62 14.36 -3.53
C ILE A 338 -6.39 14.04 -4.81
N PHE A 339 -5.90 13.05 -5.55
CA PHE A 339 -6.50 12.50 -6.76
C PHE A 339 -6.60 10.98 -6.66
N ILE A 340 -7.81 10.46 -6.85
CA ILE A 340 -8.11 9.02 -6.79
C ILE A 340 -8.33 8.50 -8.22
N CYS A 341 -7.56 7.50 -8.64
CA CYS A 341 -7.53 7.00 -10.03
C CYS A 341 -7.88 5.51 -10.13
#